data_AF-A0A7J4SRJ8-F1
#
_entry.id   AF-A0A7J4SRJ8-F1
#
_cell.length_a   1.000
_cell.length_b   1.000
_cell.length_c   1.000
_cell.angle_alpha   90.00
_cell.angle_beta   90.00
_cell.angle_gamma   90.00
#
_symmetry.space_group_name_H-M   'P 1'
#
loop_
_entity.id
_entity.type
_entity.pdbx_description
1 polymer ?
#
loop_
_entity_poly.entity_id
_entity_poly.type
_entity_poly.pdbx_seq_one_letter_code
_entity_poly.pdbx_strand_id
1 'polypeptide(L)'
;MQYPQGHWSFPKGHVEAGEDHHSTARRELLEETGIEEIRIIPSWAERTEYSYSRKGSVNQKQVYWYLATTDEFQVKLSHEHTNFLWLDPESAIDQLTFEQEKIVLSNARKVLENLRAD
;
A
#
# COMPACT_ATOMS: atom_id res chain seq x y z
N MET A 1 3.18 6.98 -1.93
CA MET A 1 4.30 7.77 -1.39
C MET A 1 5.53 7.58 -2.25
N GLN A 2 6.41 8.57 -2.28
CA GLN A 2 7.64 8.53 -3.06
C GLN A 2 8.82 8.14 -2.18
N TYR A 3 9.58 7.14 -2.63
CA TYR A 3 10.88 6.79 -2.05
C TYR A 3 11.97 7.76 -2.53
N PRO A 4 13.08 7.94 -1.78
CA PRO A 4 14.21 8.77 -2.19
C PRO A 4 14.80 8.41 -3.57
N GLN A 5 14.64 7.15 -4.01
CA GLN A 5 15.08 6.69 -5.33
C GLN A 5 14.13 7.09 -6.48
N GLY A 6 13.04 7.79 -6.18
CA GLY A 6 12.05 8.30 -7.13
C GLY A 6 10.85 7.40 -7.36
N HIS A 7 10.86 6.17 -6.84
CA HIS A 7 9.76 5.21 -6.98
C HIS A 7 8.54 5.63 -6.17
N TRP A 8 7.35 5.41 -6.73
CA TRP A 8 6.06 5.61 -6.09
C TRP A 8 5.37 4.28 -5.81
N SER A 9 4.94 4.10 -4.56
CA SER A 9 4.30 2.88 -4.07
C SER A 9 3.33 3.19 -2.92
N PHE A 10 2.53 2.20 -2.54
CA PHE A 10 1.69 2.24 -1.34
C PHE A 10 2.52 2.00 -0.06
N PRO A 11 2.00 2.41 1.12
CA PRO A 11 2.64 2.09 2.40
C PRO A 11 2.72 0.58 2.63
N LYS A 12 3.88 0.10 3.11
CA LYS A 12 4.14 -1.33 3.36
C LYS A 12 5.52 -1.59 3.93
N GLY A 13 5.58 -2.47 4.92
CA GLY A 13 6.85 -3.03 5.41
C GLY A 13 6.78 -4.50 5.76
N HIS A 14 7.67 -4.94 6.65
CA HIS A 14 7.86 -6.36 6.95
C HIS A 14 6.96 -6.78 8.12
N VAL A 15 6.48 -8.01 8.06
CA VAL A 15 5.77 -8.63 9.18
C VAL A 15 6.76 -8.84 10.33
N GLU A 16 6.46 -8.29 11.50
CA GLU A 16 7.28 -8.49 12.70
C GLU A 16 6.84 -9.71 13.50
N ALA A 17 7.68 -10.13 14.45
CA ALA A 17 7.43 -11.31 15.26
C ALA A 17 6.14 -11.14 16.09
N GLY A 18 5.15 -12.01 15.83
CA GLY A 18 3.87 -12.00 16.53
C GLY A 18 2.78 -11.18 15.85
N GLU A 19 3.07 -10.53 14.72
CA GLU A 19 2.06 -9.80 13.94
C GLU A 19 1.37 -10.72 12.91
N ASP A 20 0.09 -10.45 12.66
CA ASP A 20 -0.57 -10.87 11.42
C ASP A 20 -0.45 -9.78 10.35
N HIS A 21 -0.84 -10.10 9.11
CA HIS A 21 -0.72 -9.16 8.00
C HIS A 21 -1.60 -7.90 8.15
N HIS A 22 -2.75 -7.99 8.84
CA HIS A 22 -3.61 -6.82 9.05
C HIS A 22 -2.99 -5.86 10.08
N SER A 23 -2.44 -6.42 11.16
CA SER A 23 -1.73 -5.68 12.20
C SER A 23 -0.47 -5.03 11.62
N THR A 24 0.29 -5.77 10.80
CA THR A 24 1.44 -5.26 10.05
C THR A 24 1.03 -4.07 9.18
N ALA A 25 -0.02 -4.21 8.36
CA ALA A 25 -0.45 -3.14 7.46
C ALA A 25 -0.90 -1.87 8.20
N ARG A 26 -1.56 -2.02 9.37
CA ARG A 26 -1.95 -0.89 10.23
C ARG A 26 -0.73 -0.19 10.84
N ARG A 27 0.21 -0.96 11.41
CA ARG A 27 1.44 -0.40 11.99
C ARG A 27 2.25 0.34 10.94
N GLU A 28 2.50 -0.27 9.80
CA GLU A 28 3.29 0.32 8.72
C GLU A 28 2.62 1.59 8.16
N LEU A 29 1.28 1.60 8.01
CA LEU A 29 0.57 2.82 7.62
C LEU A 29 0.81 3.93 8.64
N LEU A 30 0.65 3.65 9.94
CA LEU A 30 0.86 4.62 11.00
C LEU A 30 2.31 5.12 11.03
N GLU A 31 3.28 4.22 10.95
CA GLU A 31 4.71 4.56 10.99
C GLU A 31 5.14 5.41 9.79
N GLU A 32 4.67 5.07 8.58
CA GLU A 32 5.08 5.74 7.36
C GLU A 32 4.30 7.03 7.07
N THR A 33 3.05 7.16 7.53
CA THR A 33 2.15 8.27 7.18
C THR A 33 1.59 9.06 8.37
N GLY A 34 1.66 8.52 9.58
CA GLY A 34 0.97 9.07 10.74
C GLY A 34 -0.55 8.82 10.78
N ILE A 35 -1.12 8.11 9.79
CA ILE A 35 -2.55 7.80 9.75
C ILE A 35 -2.85 6.60 10.65
N GLU A 36 -3.74 6.78 11.64
CA GLU A 36 -4.08 5.74 12.62
C GLU A 36 -5.50 5.19 12.40
N GLU A 37 -6.49 6.07 12.29
CA GLU A 37 -7.90 5.69 12.24
C GLU A 37 -8.31 5.25 10.83
N ILE A 38 -8.21 3.94 10.60
CA ILE A 38 -8.67 3.30 9.36
C ILE A 38 -9.70 2.19 9.60
N ARG A 39 -10.63 2.09 8.64
CA ARG A 39 -11.53 0.95 8.48
C ARG A 39 -11.07 0.12 7.29
N ILE A 40 -10.57 -1.09 7.54
CA ILE A 40 -10.26 -2.06 6.49
C ILE A 40 -11.57 -2.65 5.95
N ILE A 41 -11.67 -2.76 4.62
CA ILE A 41 -12.78 -3.41 3.93
C ILE A 41 -12.53 -4.92 3.93
N PRO A 42 -13.28 -5.73 4.71
CA PRO A 42 -12.95 -7.13 4.95
C PRO A 42 -13.20 -8.04 3.74
N SER A 43 -13.97 -7.59 2.75
CA SER A 43 -14.31 -8.36 1.56
C SER A 43 -13.22 -8.35 0.48
N TRP A 44 -12.12 -7.63 0.69
CA TRP A 44 -11.07 -7.52 -0.31
C TRP A 44 -9.67 -7.52 0.28
N ALA A 45 -8.82 -8.36 -0.32
CA ALA A 45 -7.38 -8.35 -0.16
C ALA A 45 -6.75 -8.91 -1.44
N GLU A 46 -5.52 -8.51 -1.74
CA GLU A 46 -4.78 -9.04 -2.88
C GLU A 46 -3.35 -9.41 -2.47
N ARG A 47 -2.80 -10.48 -3.04
CA ARG A 47 -1.41 -10.89 -2.81
C ARG A 47 -0.62 -10.74 -4.09
N THR A 48 0.51 -10.05 -3.99
CA THR A 48 1.52 -9.99 -5.07
C THR A 48 2.79 -10.70 -4.65
N GLU A 49 3.55 -11.17 -5.63
CA GLU A 49 4.81 -11.88 -5.42
C GLU A 49 5.83 -11.50 -6.49
N TYR A 50 7.05 -11.20 -6.07
CA TYR A 50 8.15 -10.89 -6.99
C TYR A 50 9.49 -11.37 -6.42
N SER A 51 10.44 -11.61 -7.32
CA SER A 51 11.80 -11.95 -6.96
C SER A 51 12.71 -10.74 -7.09
N TYR A 52 13.62 -10.55 -6.14
CA TYR A 52 14.64 -9.51 -6.19
C TYR A 52 16.00 -10.05 -5.73
N SER A 53 17.07 -9.57 -6.36
CA SER A 53 18.43 -9.98 -6.02
C SER A 53 19.05 -9.01 -5.03
N ARG A 54 19.53 -9.52 -3.89
CA ARG A 54 20.27 -8.74 -2.89
C ARG A 54 21.49 -9.52 -2.46
N LYS A 55 22.68 -8.90 -2.56
CA LYS A 55 23.97 -9.53 -2.22
C LYS A 55 24.23 -10.87 -2.92
N GLY A 56 23.79 -11.01 -4.17
CA GLY A 56 23.97 -12.24 -4.96
C GLY A 56 22.96 -13.35 -4.68
N SER A 57 22.05 -13.17 -3.70
CA SER A 57 20.95 -14.11 -3.43
C SER A 57 19.65 -13.62 -4.06
N VAL A 58 18.92 -14.51 -4.73
CA VAL A 58 17.55 -14.26 -5.18
C VAL A 58 16.62 -14.48 -4.00
N ASN A 59 15.87 -13.44 -3.66
CA ASN A 59 14.89 -13.46 -2.58
C ASN A 59 13.50 -13.36 -3.19
N GLN A 60 12.58 -14.19 -2.71
CA GLN A 60 11.16 -14.07 -3.03
C GLN A 60 10.50 -13.17 -1.99
N LYS A 61 9.72 -12.20 -2.46
CA LYS A 61 8.94 -11.31 -1.61
C LYS A 61 7.47 -11.44 -1.95
N GLN A 62 6.68 -11.61 -0.91
CA GLN A 62 5.23 -11.59 -0.98
C GLN A 62 4.74 -10.32 -0.27
N VAL A 63 3.71 -9.68 -0.84
CA VAL A 63 3.07 -8.52 -0.25
C VAL A 63 1.57 -8.75 -0.25
N TYR A 64 0.95 -8.53 0.90
CA TYR A 64 -0.50 -8.62 1.10
C TYR A 64 -1.05 -7.20 1.18
N TRP A 65 -1.96 -6.88 0.27
CA TRP A 65 -2.57 -5.57 0.11
C TRP A 65 -4.00 -5.59 0.63
N TYR A 66 -4.37 -4.50 1.30
CA TYR A 66 -5.69 -4.32 1.89
C TYR A 66 -6.29 -3.00 1.43
N LEU A 67 -7.60 -3.00 1.24
CA LEU A 67 -8.35 -1.78 0.96
C LEU A 67 -8.86 -1.20 2.29
N ALA A 68 -8.66 0.10 2.49
CA ALA A 68 -9.11 0.77 3.70
C ALA A 68 -9.64 2.17 3.41
N THR A 69 -10.47 2.68 4.31
CA THR A 69 -10.97 4.07 4.31
C THR A 69 -10.54 4.78 5.58
N THR A 70 -10.28 6.09 5.48
CA THR A 70 -9.97 6.97 6.61
C THR A 70 -10.59 8.34 6.38
N ASP A 71 -10.87 9.05 7.48
CA ASP A 71 -11.23 10.46 7.48
C ASP A 71 -10.02 11.37 7.81
N GLU A 72 -8.84 10.78 7.99
CA GLU A 72 -7.60 11.48 8.25
C GLU A 72 -6.90 11.86 6.93
N PHE A 73 -6.76 13.18 6.70
CA PHE A 73 -6.11 13.70 5.50
C PHE A 73 -4.69 14.22 5.74
N GLN A 74 -4.34 14.50 7.00
CA GLN A 74 -3.01 14.98 7.35
C GLN A 74 -2.02 13.82 7.35
N VAL A 75 -1.04 13.90 6.46
CA VAL A 75 0.05 12.91 6.37
C VAL A 75 1.31 13.52 6.96
N LYS A 76 1.94 12.79 7.88
CA LYS A 76 3.28 13.05 8.40
C LYS A 76 4.18 11.90 7.97
N LEU A 77 4.96 12.14 6.91
CA LEU A 77 5.87 11.14 6.39
C LEU A 77 6.98 10.77 7.38
N SER A 78 7.31 9.48 7.40
CA SER A 78 8.55 9.00 8.00
C SER A 78 9.78 9.41 7.18
N HIS A 79 10.96 9.11 7.71
CA HIS A 79 12.23 9.35 7.02
C HIS A 79 12.43 8.46 5.77
N GLU A 80 11.59 7.44 5.57
CA GLU A 80 11.67 6.52 4.44
C GLU A 80 11.13 7.10 3.14
N HIS A 81 10.34 8.17 3.23
CA HIS A 81 9.61 8.75 2.10
C HIS A 81 9.87 10.25 1.98
N THR A 82 9.90 10.74 0.75
CA THR A 82 10.16 12.15 0.45
C THR A 82 8.91 12.93 0.07
N ASN A 83 7.86 12.25 -0.39
CA ASN A 83 6.64 12.90 -0.86
C ASN A 83 5.40 11.98 -0.75
N PHE A 84 4.22 12.58 -0.73
CA PHE A 84 2.93 11.89 -0.80
C PHE A 84 1.95 12.67 -1.67
N LEU A 85 0.97 11.96 -2.23
CA LEU A 85 -0.11 12.55 -3.00
C LEU A 85 -1.40 11.82 -2.65
N TRP A 86 -2.46 12.59 -2.42
CA TRP A 86 -3.84 12.10 -2.52
C TRP A 86 -4.30 12.29 -3.96
N LEU A 87 -4.66 11.20 -4.63
CA LEU A 87 -5.03 11.19 -6.05
C LEU A 87 -6.33 10.42 -6.22
N ASP A 88 -7.08 10.75 -7.28
CA ASP A 88 -8.11 9.85 -7.78
C ASP A 88 -7.48 8.55 -8.33
N PRO A 89 -8.26 7.47 -8.47
CA PRO A 89 -7.71 6.18 -8.89
C PRO A 89 -6.97 6.17 -10.23
N GLU A 90 -7.39 6.99 -11.20
CA GLU A 90 -6.77 7.00 -12.54
C GLU A 90 -5.40 7.67 -12.47
N SER A 91 -5.34 8.86 -11.87
CA SER A 91 -4.07 9.56 -11.62
C SER A 91 -3.12 8.74 -10.75
N ALA A 92 -3.65 7.99 -9.77
CA ALA A 92 -2.83 7.12 -8.93
C ALA A 92 -2.22 5.94 -9.71
N ILE A 93 -2.96 5.32 -10.64
CA ILE A 93 -2.43 4.26 -11.51
C ILE A 93 -1.26 4.80 -12.35
N ASP A 94 -1.40 6.01 -12.91
CA ASP A 94 -0.35 6.64 -13.71
C ASP A 94 0.88 7.02 -12.87
N GLN A 95 0.68 7.39 -11.60
CA GLN A 95 1.74 7.79 -10.69
C GLN A 95 2.56 6.60 -10.15
N LEU A 96 1.94 5.44 -9.94
CA LEU A 96 2.60 4.26 -9.39
C LEU A 96 3.73 3.77 -10.31
N THR A 97 4.84 3.32 -9.70
CA THR A 97 5.99 2.84 -10.46
C THR A 97 5.87 1.39 -10.88
N PHE A 98 5.30 0.53 -10.03
CA PHE A 98 5.33 -0.91 -10.24
C PHE A 98 4.03 -1.40 -10.87
N GLU A 99 4.14 -2.11 -12.01
CA GLU A 99 2.98 -2.63 -12.74
C GLU A 99 2.10 -3.54 -11.89
N GLN A 100 2.66 -4.36 -11.00
CA GLN A 100 1.82 -5.18 -10.11
C GLN A 100 0.96 -4.34 -9.16
N GLU A 101 1.44 -3.17 -8.72
CA GLU A 101 0.67 -2.29 -7.82
C GLU A 101 -0.41 -1.53 -8.58
N LYS A 102 -0.16 -1.21 -9.86
CA LYS A 102 -1.20 -0.67 -10.76
C LYS A 102 -2.35 -1.66 -10.95
N ILE A 103 -2.03 -2.95 -11.11
CA ILE A 103 -3.02 -4.03 -11.22
C ILE A 103 -3.82 -4.15 -9.92
N VAL A 104 -3.14 -4.16 -8.76
CA VAL A 104 -3.77 -4.19 -7.42
C VAL A 104 -4.76 -3.02 -7.27
N LEU A 105 -4.36 -1.79 -7.59
CA LEU A 105 -5.25 -0.63 -7.51
C LEU A 105 -6.43 -0.74 -8.48
N SER A 106 -6.18 -1.22 -9.71
CA SER A 106 -7.24 -1.43 -10.71
C SER A 106 -8.27 -2.46 -10.25
N ASN A 107 -7.85 -3.52 -9.55
CA ASN A 107 -8.74 -4.52 -8.98
C ASN A 107 -9.50 -3.99 -7.76
N ALA A 108 -8.82 -3.26 -6.87
CA ALA A 108 -9.44 -2.62 -5.71
C ALA A 108 -10.52 -1.61 -6.12
N ARG A 109 -10.28 -0.84 -7.20
CA ARG A 109 -11.25 0.13 -7.75
C ARG A 109 -12.58 -0.53 -8.13
N LYS A 110 -12.55 -1.71 -8.76
CA LYS A 110 -13.78 -2.44 -9.13
C LYS A 110 -14.64 -2.78 -7.91
N VAL A 111 -14.01 -3.06 -6.77
CA VAL A 111 -14.73 -3.28 -5.51
C VAL A 111 -15.33 -1.99 -4.98
N LEU A 112 -14.60 -0.87 -5.02
CA LEU A 112 -15.13 0.43 -4.62
C LEU A 112 -16.33 0.88 -5.46
N GLU A 113 -16.30 0.62 -6.76
CA GLU A 113 -17.41 0.93 -7.68
C GLU A 113 -18.65 0.11 -7.33
N ASN A 114 -18.49 -1.19 -7.03
CA ASN A 114 -19.59 -2.04 -6.60
C ASN A 114 -20.16 -1.62 -5.24
N LEU A 115 -19.32 -1.25 -4.27
CA LEU A 115 -19.76 -0.80 -2.94
C LEU A 115 -20.52 0.53 -2.96
N ARG A 116 -20.36 1.35 -4.01
CA ARG A 116 -21.09 2.61 -4.20
C ARG A 116 -22.39 2.45 -4.99
N ALA A 117 -22.61 1.29 -5.61
CA ALA A 117 -23.79 0.99 -6.38
C ALA A 117 -24.94 0.41 -5.53
N ASP A 118 -24.65 0.10 -4.26
CA ASP A 118 -25.59 -0.36 -3.23
C ASP A 118 -26.00 0.80 -2.28
#